data_AF-W9Y6B2-F1
#
_entry.id   AF-W9Y6B2-F1
#
_cell.length_a   1.000
_cell.length_b   1.000
_cell.length_c   1.000
_cell.angle_alpha   90.00
_cell.angle_beta   90.00
_cell.angle_gamma   90.00
#
_symmetry.space_group_name_H-M   'P 1'
#
loop_
_entity.id
_entity.type
_entity.pdbx_description
1 polymer ?
#
loop_
_entity_poly.entity_id
_entity_poly.type
_entity_poly.pdbx_seq_one_letter_code
_entity_poly.pdbx_strand_id
1 'polypeptide(L)'
;MDDTATREILDILSKAPPDEEDDERSPTSTSTSSLRQQAHELVSHGISIGTNDTNLDTLPNTLHDLLTRIIKPLFTSTKHPALTSTGRKNLVSSGPALAGATRFDDAAAKPWKSAPFTVPLLRYVLTCYACLPEAQRRATVEAHFFLLVPPVLNMIDDSDAAYKAAGCGLVRRLCEVLVSVRSEMLRRTGLADVFVDALRANFLLLPPLTPEDESLAVLRELYPAFLALVDARFVDLGLGTAAPKWQDTVAAATTATTTATATAAATTTSDTTVPTLVTTTPATKTGNAAEVRGVVVDTTTGGGADTRTGGSDAKQPILTTTTTIPSTSTPTSTHPQSKPQSSRRIQPAGQAPDSDQAREYKLRSSLLTALYRHGISASLSHLSSSASESLGSTTSTLLTTHLLAQIPPVFERLGIACVRHFQTLLPMLRLSLMDPFTLAAPPMVLAALDVLACVVVLGGPRVRDKWYPDILRGCVGCWCNCVDEIEVEGEGEGEREVEVEVDDAAKTTTTTNPTVNAKAKKAAQLQPVMARLKTLVAALRRVVPPDEWLDLHTRLLAEEGELADLFDATD
;
A
#
# COMPACT_ATOMS: atom_id res chain seq x y z
N MET A 1 -25.36 -15.52 -13.84
CA MET A 1 -25.57 -14.36 -12.95
C MET A 1 -25.19 -14.80 -11.55
N ASP A 2 -24.52 -13.97 -10.75
CA ASP A 2 -24.32 -14.34 -9.34
C ASP A 2 -25.68 -14.23 -8.63
N ASP A 3 -26.37 -15.36 -8.49
CA ASP A 3 -27.66 -15.45 -7.80
C ASP A 3 -27.57 -14.90 -6.38
N THR A 4 -26.38 -14.88 -5.79
CA THR A 4 -26.15 -14.37 -4.43
C THR A 4 -26.37 -12.87 -4.35
N ALA A 5 -25.72 -12.09 -5.22
CA ALA A 5 -25.86 -10.62 -5.23
C ALA A 5 -27.30 -10.18 -5.53
N THR A 6 -28.01 -10.97 -6.33
CA THR A 6 -29.40 -10.73 -6.70
C THR A 6 -30.35 -11.03 -5.53
N ARG A 7 -30.14 -12.15 -4.84
CA ARG A 7 -30.89 -12.49 -3.61
C ARG A 7 -30.67 -11.47 -2.51
N GLU A 8 -29.43 -11.03 -2.33
CA GLU A 8 -29.07 -10.01 -1.33
C GLU A 8 -29.78 -8.68 -1.58
N ILE A 9 -29.78 -8.17 -2.82
CA ILE A 9 -30.45 -6.89 -3.10
C ILE A 9 -31.98 -7.01 -2.97
N LEU A 10 -32.58 -8.15 -3.34
CA LEU A 10 -34.02 -8.36 -3.16
C LEU A 10 -34.40 -8.42 -1.67
N ASP A 11 -33.59 -9.08 -0.84
CA ASP A 11 -33.79 -9.11 0.62
C ASP A 11 -33.75 -7.68 1.20
N ILE A 12 -32.75 -6.88 0.82
CA ILE A 12 -32.64 -5.47 1.24
C ILE A 12 -33.84 -4.64 0.77
N LEU A 13 -34.29 -4.83 -0.47
CA LEU A 13 -35.45 -4.09 -1.02
C LEU A 13 -36.78 -4.54 -0.41
N SER A 14 -36.86 -5.77 0.11
CA SER A 14 -38.07 -6.30 0.77
C SER A 14 -38.25 -5.82 2.21
N LYS A 15 -37.17 -5.43 2.89
CA LYS A 15 -37.19 -4.97 4.27
C LYS A 15 -37.43 -3.45 4.31
N ALA A 16 -38.50 -3.03 4.99
CA ALA A 16 -38.68 -1.63 5.34
C ALA A 16 -37.65 -1.23 6.42
N PRO A 17 -36.97 -0.08 6.31
CA PRO A 17 -36.12 0.42 7.37
C PRO A 17 -36.96 0.71 8.64
N PRO A 18 -36.41 0.48 9.84
CA PRO A 18 -37.13 0.71 11.09
C PRO A 18 -37.58 2.17 11.26
N ASP A 19 -36.83 3.13 10.72
CA ASP A 19 -37.14 4.57 10.79
C ASP A 19 -38.32 4.99 9.88
N GLU A 20 -38.81 4.12 8.98
CA GLU A 20 -39.99 4.41 8.16
C GLU A 20 -41.31 4.17 8.92
N GLU A 21 -41.31 3.32 9.96
CA GLU A 21 -42.53 3.02 10.74
C GLU A 21 -42.89 4.16 11.73
N ASP A 22 -41.89 4.89 12.24
CA ASP A 22 -42.09 5.97 13.21
C ASP A 22 -42.35 7.36 12.55
N ASP A 23 -42.02 7.51 11.25
CA ASP A 23 -42.01 8.82 10.54
C ASP A 23 -42.90 8.84 9.27
N GLU A 24 -44.01 8.09 9.27
CA GLU A 24 -45.04 8.07 8.21
C GLU A 24 -45.67 9.46 7.90
N ARG A 25 -45.38 10.49 8.70
CA ARG A 25 -45.87 11.87 8.49
C ARG A 25 -44.98 12.71 7.58
N SER A 26 -43.79 12.27 7.20
CA SER A 26 -42.88 13.04 6.35
C SER A 26 -43.10 12.76 4.84
N PRO A 27 -43.22 13.77 3.97
CA PRO A 27 -43.44 13.56 2.54
C PRO A 27 -42.26 12.89 1.82
N THR A 28 -41.04 12.94 2.39
CA THR A 28 -39.84 12.33 1.79
C THR A 28 -39.78 10.82 2.00
N SER A 29 -40.24 10.30 3.15
CA SER A 29 -40.24 8.86 3.47
C SER A 29 -41.22 8.08 2.58
N THR A 30 -42.39 8.66 2.29
CA THR A 30 -43.35 8.08 1.33
C THR A 30 -42.78 7.99 -0.08
N SER A 31 -42.00 9.00 -0.50
CA SER A 31 -41.35 8.98 -1.82
C SER A 31 -40.24 7.93 -1.91
N THR A 32 -39.43 7.74 -0.86
CA THR A 32 -38.35 6.73 -0.86
C THR A 32 -38.90 5.30 -0.80
N SER A 33 -40.00 5.08 -0.07
CA SER A 33 -40.69 3.79 -0.02
C SER A 33 -41.27 3.38 -1.38
N SER A 34 -41.89 4.32 -2.11
CA SER A 34 -42.37 4.07 -3.47
C SER A 34 -41.23 3.72 -4.45
N LEU A 35 -40.10 4.43 -4.36
CA LEU A 35 -38.90 4.12 -5.15
C LEU A 35 -38.32 2.74 -4.80
N ARG A 36 -38.33 2.34 -3.52
CA ARG A 36 -37.90 1.00 -3.09
C ARG A 36 -38.77 -0.10 -3.72
N GLN A 37 -40.09 0.04 -3.67
CA GLN A 37 -41.01 -0.93 -4.28
C GLN A 37 -40.81 -1.03 -5.79
N GLN A 38 -40.66 0.12 -6.48
CA GLN A 38 -40.38 0.12 -7.92
C GLN A 38 -39.04 -0.55 -8.25
N ALA A 39 -38.00 -0.35 -7.43
CA ALA A 39 -36.73 -1.05 -7.60
C ALA A 39 -36.87 -2.56 -7.41
N HIS A 40 -37.64 -3.00 -6.41
CA HIS A 40 -37.93 -4.42 -6.17
C HIS A 40 -38.64 -5.04 -7.38
N GLU A 41 -39.65 -4.36 -7.94
CA GLU A 41 -40.34 -4.79 -9.16
C GLU A 41 -39.39 -4.92 -10.36
N LEU A 42 -38.56 -3.91 -10.62
CA LEU A 42 -37.60 -3.94 -11.73
C LEU A 42 -36.59 -5.09 -11.60
N VAL A 43 -36.06 -5.32 -10.39
CA VAL A 43 -35.09 -6.40 -10.15
C VAL A 43 -35.78 -7.76 -10.26
N SER A 44 -36.95 -7.95 -9.65
CA SER A 44 -37.71 -9.22 -9.69
C SER A 44 -38.20 -9.59 -11.09
N HIS A 45 -38.71 -8.63 -11.87
CA HIS A 45 -39.13 -8.87 -13.26
C HIS A 45 -37.94 -9.13 -14.18
N GLY A 46 -36.77 -8.53 -13.89
CA GLY A 46 -35.52 -8.88 -14.54
C GLY A 46 -35.11 -10.34 -14.32
N ILE A 47 -35.61 -11.00 -13.26
CA ILE A 47 -35.26 -12.39 -12.88
C ILE A 47 -36.31 -13.41 -13.32
N SER A 48 -37.60 -13.02 -13.38
CA SER A 48 -38.73 -13.97 -13.52
C SER A 48 -38.81 -14.70 -14.87
N ILE A 49 -37.97 -14.39 -15.86
CA ILE A 49 -37.86 -15.17 -17.11
C ILE A 49 -36.65 -16.10 -16.99
N GLY A 50 -36.92 -17.34 -16.58
CA GLY A 50 -35.93 -18.38 -16.30
C GLY A 50 -35.04 -18.78 -17.50
N THR A 51 -33.79 -19.07 -17.16
CA THR A 51 -32.88 -20.06 -17.78
C THR A 51 -32.37 -19.89 -19.21
N ASN A 52 -32.72 -18.85 -19.98
CA ASN A 52 -32.23 -18.68 -21.36
C ASN A 52 -31.48 -17.35 -21.62
N ASP A 53 -30.56 -17.36 -22.59
CA ASP A 53 -29.72 -16.24 -23.07
C ASP A 53 -30.47 -14.89 -23.24
N THR A 54 -31.78 -14.93 -23.44
CA THR A 54 -32.69 -13.78 -23.56
C THR A 54 -32.70 -12.83 -22.36
N ASN A 55 -32.29 -13.28 -21.17
CA ASN A 55 -32.25 -12.44 -19.96
C ASN A 55 -31.09 -11.42 -20.01
N LEU A 56 -29.94 -11.79 -20.58
CA LEU A 56 -28.77 -10.91 -20.65
C LEU A 56 -28.98 -9.76 -21.64
N ASP A 57 -29.84 -9.94 -22.64
CA ASP A 57 -30.16 -8.90 -23.64
C ASP A 57 -31.05 -7.78 -23.08
N THR A 58 -31.92 -8.07 -22.11
CA THR A 58 -32.80 -7.06 -21.50
C THR A 58 -32.16 -6.39 -20.28
N LEU A 59 -31.18 -7.03 -19.66
CA LEU A 59 -30.47 -6.52 -18.48
C LEU A 59 -29.92 -5.10 -18.65
N PRO A 60 -29.28 -4.71 -19.77
CA PRO A 60 -28.87 -3.31 -20.00
C PRO A 60 -30.01 -2.30 -19.80
N ASN A 61 -31.22 -2.59 -20.28
CA ASN A 61 -32.37 -1.70 -20.14
C ASN A 61 -32.86 -1.66 -18.70
N THR A 62 -32.91 -2.80 -18.01
CA THR A 62 -33.25 -2.84 -16.57
C THR A 62 -32.27 -2.02 -15.74
N LEU A 63 -30.96 -2.11 -16.01
CA LEU A 63 -29.94 -1.31 -15.32
C LEU A 63 -30.11 0.18 -15.63
N HIS A 64 -30.45 0.52 -16.88
CA HIS A 64 -30.77 1.90 -17.26
C HIS A 64 -31.96 2.45 -16.48
N ASP A 65 -33.03 1.68 -16.37
CA ASP A 65 -34.25 2.04 -15.65
C ASP A 65 -33.99 2.21 -14.15
N LEU A 66 -33.21 1.31 -13.53
CA LEU A 66 -32.79 1.47 -12.13
C LEU A 66 -32.00 2.77 -11.93
N LEU A 67 -31.08 3.10 -12.83
CA LEU A 67 -30.28 4.32 -12.70
C LEU A 67 -31.10 5.59 -12.95
N THR A 68 -32.03 5.57 -13.90
CA THR A 68 -32.77 6.78 -14.31
C THR A 68 -34.06 7.01 -13.52
N ARG A 69 -34.78 5.95 -13.16
CA ARG A 69 -36.08 6.03 -12.45
C ARG A 69 -35.93 5.95 -10.95
N ILE A 70 -34.86 5.32 -10.44
CA ILE A 70 -34.64 5.15 -8.99
C ILE A 70 -33.50 6.02 -8.50
N ILE A 71 -32.27 5.77 -8.98
CA ILE A 71 -31.07 6.45 -8.44
C ILE A 71 -31.09 7.95 -8.75
N LYS A 72 -31.31 8.33 -10.01
CA LYS A 72 -31.23 9.73 -10.43
C LYS A 72 -32.16 10.65 -9.61
N PRO A 73 -33.45 10.32 -9.37
CA PRO A 73 -34.34 11.10 -8.51
C PRO A 73 -33.76 11.38 -7.10
N LEU A 74 -33.13 10.39 -6.48
CA LEU A 74 -32.55 10.51 -5.13
C LEU A 74 -31.42 11.55 -5.04
N PHE A 75 -30.78 11.88 -6.16
CA PHE A 75 -29.67 12.84 -6.25
C PHE A 75 -30.05 14.16 -6.94
N THR A 76 -31.32 14.37 -7.33
CA THR A 76 -31.74 15.60 -8.03
C THR A 76 -31.52 16.87 -7.19
N SER A 77 -31.72 16.77 -5.87
CA SER A 77 -31.49 17.87 -4.92
C SER A 77 -30.00 18.07 -4.58
N THR A 78 -29.15 17.07 -4.83
CA THR A 78 -27.72 17.09 -4.45
C THR A 78 -26.82 17.22 -5.68
N LYS A 79 -26.63 18.47 -6.15
CA LYS A 79 -25.74 18.77 -7.28
C LYS A 79 -24.28 18.83 -6.84
N HIS A 80 -23.41 18.14 -7.58
CA HIS A 80 -21.98 18.10 -7.29
C HIS A 80 -21.23 19.31 -7.90
N PRO A 81 -20.42 20.06 -7.14
CA PRO A 81 -19.79 21.31 -7.61
C PRO A 81 -18.77 21.11 -8.74
N ALA A 82 -18.08 19.97 -8.76
CA ALA A 82 -17.09 19.64 -9.78
C ALA A 82 -17.71 19.12 -11.10
N LEU A 83 -19.03 18.99 -11.18
CA LEU A 83 -19.74 18.47 -12.35
C LEU A 83 -20.64 19.52 -12.99
N THR A 84 -20.72 19.48 -14.32
CA THR A 84 -21.73 20.20 -15.09
C THR A 84 -23.10 19.53 -14.94
N SER A 85 -24.18 20.19 -15.37
CA SER A 85 -25.53 19.60 -15.43
C SER A 85 -25.62 18.31 -16.26
N THR A 86 -24.64 18.06 -17.13
CA THR A 86 -24.50 16.83 -17.95
C THR A 86 -23.60 15.76 -17.32
N GLY A 87 -23.09 15.96 -16.11
CA GLY A 87 -22.21 15.01 -15.41
C GLY A 87 -20.75 15.01 -15.89
N ARG A 88 -20.36 15.94 -16.78
CA ARG A 88 -18.96 16.14 -17.21
C ARG A 88 -18.19 17.04 -16.24
N LYS A 89 -16.85 16.95 -16.23
CA LYS A 89 -15.97 17.84 -15.43
C LYS A 89 -16.33 19.31 -15.65
N ASN A 90 -16.54 20.04 -14.56
CA ASN A 90 -16.77 21.48 -14.59
C ASN A 90 -15.42 22.20 -14.75
N LEU A 91 -15.27 23.00 -15.81
CA LEU A 91 -14.05 23.77 -16.11
C LEU A 91 -14.10 25.18 -15.54
N VAL A 92 -15.26 25.62 -15.06
CA VAL A 92 -15.39 26.90 -14.36
C VAL A 92 -14.92 26.66 -12.93
N SER A 93 -13.79 27.27 -12.57
CA SER A 93 -13.24 27.21 -11.22
C SER A 93 -14.24 27.83 -10.26
N SER A 94 -15.09 27.02 -9.64
CA SER A 94 -15.64 27.37 -8.34
C SER A 94 -14.41 27.58 -7.47
N GLY A 95 -14.17 28.82 -7.01
CA GLY A 95 -13.07 29.12 -6.08
C GLY A 95 -13.10 28.18 -4.88
N PRO A 96 -12.01 28.08 -4.09
CA PRO A 96 -11.94 27.11 -3.00
C PRO A 96 -13.19 27.28 -2.13
N ALA A 97 -14.10 26.30 -2.20
CA ALA A 97 -15.18 26.23 -1.25
C ALA A 97 -14.49 26.03 0.08
N LEU A 98 -14.52 27.06 0.93
CA LEU A 98 -13.97 27.01 2.26
C LEU A 98 -14.47 25.72 2.92
N ALA A 99 -13.55 24.79 3.15
CA ALA A 99 -13.79 23.59 3.92
C ALA A 99 -14.17 24.05 5.34
N GLY A 100 -15.46 24.15 5.61
CA GLY A 100 -15.93 24.79 6.84
C GLY A 100 -17.38 25.26 6.86
N ALA A 101 -18.14 25.14 5.77
CA ALA A 101 -19.60 25.18 5.91
C ALA A 101 -20.07 23.79 6.35
N THR A 102 -20.10 23.55 7.66
CA THR A 102 -20.97 22.56 8.29
C THR A 102 -22.40 22.90 7.88
N ARG A 103 -22.80 22.50 6.67
CA ARG A 103 -24.21 22.44 6.31
C ARG A 103 -24.76 21.38 7.25
N PHE A 104 -25.49 21.84 8.27
CA PHE A 104 -26.33 20.97 9.10
C PHE A 104 -26.94 19.91 8.18
N ASP A 105 -26.73 18.64 8.53
CA ASP A 105 -27.16 17.47 7.75
C ASP A 105 -28.69 17.41 7.81
N ASP A 106 -29.32 18.27 7.02
CA ASP A 106 -30.76 18.31 6.89
C ASP A 106 -31.12 17.08 6.05
N ALA A 107 -31.70 16.05 6.67
CA ALA A 107 -32.09 14.82 5.98
C ALA A 107 -32.99 15.11 4.77
N ALA A 108 -33.75 16.22 4.82
CA ALA A 108 -34.52 16.73 3.70
C ALA A 108 -33.68 17.17 2.48
N ALA A 109 -32.41 17.55 2.68
CA ALA A 109 -31.49 17.99 1.62
C ALA A 109 -30.82 16.84 0.86
N LYS A 110 -30.80 15.62 1.42
CA LYS A 110 -30.14 14.44 0.83
C LYS A 110 -31.04 13.19 0.89
N PRO A 111 -32.06 13.08 0.02
CA PRO A 111 -33.01 11.96 0.02
C PRO A 111 -32.36 10.57 -0.09
N TRP A 112 -31.19 10.48 -0.74
CA TRP A 112 -30.42 9.25 -0.87
C TRP A 112 -29.87 8.70 0.45
N LYS A 113 -29.75 9.52 1.52
CA LYS A 113 -29.33 9.07 2.85
C LYS A 113 -30.46 8.35 3.61
N SER A 114 -31.70 8.80 3.43
CA SER A 114 -32.89 8.16 4.00
C SER A 114 -33.28 6.88 3.26
N ALA A 115 -32.62 6.57 2.14
CA ALA A 115 -32.85 5.38 1.34
C ALA A 115 -31.68 4.38 1.54
N PRO A 116 -31.77 3.45 2.51
CA PRO A 116 -30.66 2.53 2.84
C PRO A 116 -30.30 1.58 1.68
N PHE A 117 -31.22 1.37 0.74
CA PHE A 117 -31.00 0.57 -0.45
C PHE A 117 -30.13 1.27 -1.52
N THR A 118 -29.84 2.57 -1.40
CA THR A 118 -29.12 3.32 -2.44
C THR A 118 -27.73 2.75 -2.73
N VAL A 119 -26.91 2.56 -1.70
CA VAL A 119 -25.54 2.02 -1.82
C VAL A 119 -25.58 0.56 -2.30
N PRO A 120 -26.36 -0.35 -1.68
CA PRO A 120 -26.54 -1.71 -2.18
C PRO A 120 -26.99 -1.77 -3.65
N LEU A 121 -27.92 -0.92 -4.08
CA LEU A 121 -28.44 -0.92 -5.44
C LEU A 121 -27.37 -0.47 -6.45
N LEU A 122 -26.58 0.57 -6.13
CA LEU A 122 -25.44 0.97 -6.96
C LEU A 122 -24.38 -0.13 -7.05
N ARG A 123 -24.10 -0.83 -5.95
CA ARG A 123 -23.19 -1.97 -5.93
C ARG A 123 -23.71 -3.11 -6.80
N TYR A 124 -25.00 -3.43 -6.70
CA TYR A 124 -25.67 -4.43 -7.53
C TYR A 124 -25.54 -4.09 -9.02
N VAL A 125 -25.85 -2.85 -9.42
CA VAL A 125 -25.71 -2.39 -10.82
C VAL A 125 -24.28 -2.59 -11.33
N LEU A 126 -23.25 -2.24 -10.55
CA LEU A 126 -21.85 -2.44 -10.93
C LEU A 126 -21.48 -3.94 -11.05
N THR A 127 -21.99 -4.79 -10.16
CA THR A 127 -21.81 -6.24 -10.24
C THR A 127 -22.47 -6.82 -11.50
N CYS A 128 -23.65 -6.35 -11.88
CA CYS A 128 -24.35 -6.79 -13.08
C CYS A 128 -23.55 -6.51 -14.37
N TYR A 129 -22.82 -5.37 -14.45
CA TYR A 129 -21.96 -5.11 -15.61
C TYR A 129 -20.88 -6.17 -15.80
N ALA A 130 -20.29 -6.69 -14.72
CA ALA A 130 -19.29 -7.75 -14.80
C ALA A 130 -19.87 -9.07 -15.35
N CYS A 131 -21.19 -9.28 -15.22
CA CYS A 131 -21.89 -10.45 -15.74
C CYS A 131 -22.35 -10.32 -17.20
N LEU A 132 -22.34 -9.12 -17.79
CA LEU A 132 -22.77 -8.93 -19.19
C LEU A 132 -21.78 -9.58 -20.18
N PRO A 133 -22.25 -10.06 -21.35
CA PRO A 133 -21.38 -10.57 -22.40
C PRO A 133 -20.42 -9.48 -22.89
N GLU A 134 -19.19 -9.86 -23.22
CA GLU A 134 -18.13 -8.91 -23.62
C GLU A 134 -18.57 -7.97 -24.75
N ALA A 135 -19.33 -8.49 -25.73
CA ALA A 135 -19.83 -7.75 -26.88
C ALA A 135 -20.71 -6.53 -26.51
N GLN A 136 -21.50 -6.62 -25.44
CA GLN A 136 -22.41 -5.55 -25.02
C GLN A 136 -21.87 -4.75 -23.82
N ARG A 137 -21.07 -5.40 -22.96
CA ARG A 137 -20.58 -4.85 -21.67
C ARG A 137 -19.98 -3.45 -21.82
N ARG A 138 -19.12 -3.26 -22.81
CA ARG A 138 -18.46 -1.96 -23.05
C ARG A 138 -19.49 -0.87 -23.37
N ALA A 139 -20.34 -1.11 -24.37
CA ALA A 139 -21.32 -0.14 -24.83
C ALA A 139 -22.29 0.26 -23.71
N THR A 140 -22.76 -0.72 -22.92
CA THR A 140 -23.69 -0.49 -21.80
C THR A 140 -23.05 0.33 -20.69
N VAL A 141 -21.86 -0.04 -20.21
CA VAL A 141 -21.17 0.69 -19.14
C VAL A 141 -20.88 2.12 -19.57
N GLU A 142 -20.42 2.32 -20.81
CA GLU A 142 -20.10 3.65 -21.33
C GLU A 142 -21.36 4.54 -21.45
N ALA A 143 -22.51 3.95 -21.84
CA ALA A 143 -23.78 4.67 -21.89
C ALA A 143 -24.29 5.09 -20.51
N HIS A 144 -24.07 4.26 -19.48
CA HIS A 144 -24.55 4.51 -18.12
C HIS A 144 -23.58 5.32 -17.25
N PHE A 145 -22.34 5.51 -17.71
CA PHE A 145 -21.25 6.10 -16.94
C PHE A 145 -21.62 7.43 -16.26
N PHE A 146 -22.23 8.37 -17.00
CA PHE A 146 -22.59 9.69 -16.45
C PHE A 146 -23.75 9.67 -15.44
N LEU A 147 -24.49 8.56 -15.33
CA LEU A 147 -25.50 8.36 -14.30
C LEU A 147 -24.89 7.85 -12.99
N LEU A 148 -23.74 7.18 -13.07
CA LEU A 148 -23.03 6.60 -11.91
C LEU A 148 -22.10 7.62 -11.24
N VAL A 149 -21.47 8.50 -12.02
CA VAL A 149 -20.46 9.45 -11.53
C VAL A 149 -20.99 10.40 -10.44
N PRO A 150 -22.15 11.07 -10.59
CA PRO A 150 -22.63 12.01 -9.57
C PRO A 150 -22.96 11.35 -8.22
N PRO A 151 -23.71 10.22 -8.17
CA PRO A 151 -23.95 9.50 -6.92
C PRO A 151 -22.65 9.11 -6.20
N VAL A 152 -21.68 8.56 -6.93
CA VAL A 152 -20.42 8.08 -6.35
C VAL A 152 -19.58 9.24 -5.80
N LEU A 153 -19.47 10.35 -6.53
CA LEU A 153 -18.73 11.52 -6.06
C LEU A 153 -19.40 12.18 -4.84
N ASN A 154 -20.73 12.32 -4.85
CA ASN A 154 -21.45 12.86 -3.69
C ASN A 154 -21.25 12.00 -2.41
N MET A 155 -21.08 10.68 -2.55
CA MET A 155 -20.79 9.80 -1.41
C MET A 155 -19.35 9.99 -0.88
N ILE A 156 -18.36 10.18 -1.75
CA ILE A 156 -16.96 10.43 -1.36
C ILE A 156 -16.79 11.77 -0.66
N ASP A 157 -17.54 12.78 -1.12
CA ASP A 157 -17.52 14.13 -0.57
C ASP A 157 -18.47 14.31 0.63
N ASP A 158 -19.19 13.25 1.05
CA ASP A 158 -20.06 13.33 2.22
C ASP A 158 -19.26 13.49 3.52
N SER A 159 -19.90 13.96 4.59
CA SER A 159 -19.27 14.11 5.91
C SER A 159 -19.16 12.79 6.66
N ASP A 160 -20.05 11.84 6.41
CA ASP A 160 -20.11 10.55 7.10
C ASP A 160 -19.11 9.54 6.49
N ALA A 161 -18.28 8.95 7.36
CA ALA A 161 -17.25 7.98 7.01
C ALA A 161 -17.82 6.72 6.30
N ALA A 162 -19.02 6.27 6.65
CA ALA A 162 -19.63 5.10 6.03
C ALA A 162 -19.94 5.34 4.54
N TYR A 163 -20.46 6.53 4.21
CA TYR A 163 -20.70 6.90 2.81
C TYR A 163 -19.41 7.16 2.05
N LYS A 164 -18.39 7.75 2.69
CA LYS A 164 -17.05 7.89 2.10
C LYS A 164 -16.46 6.54 1.70
N ALA A 165 -16.48 5.58 2.63
CA ALA A 165 -16.00 4.22 2.40
C ALA A 165 -16.79 3.53 1.27
N ALA A 166 -18.13 3.63 1.31
CA ALA A 166 -18.99 3.09 0.27
C ALA A 166 -18.70 3.71 -1.12
N GLY A 167 -18.54 5.03 -1.19
CA GLY A 167 -18.17 5.75 -2.40
C GLY A 167 -16.83 5.29 -2.96
N CYS A 168 -15.80 5.13 -2.12
CA CYS A 168 -14.51 4.57 -2.51
C CYS A 168 -14.67 3.15 -3.08
N GLY A 169 -15.42 2.28 -2.40
CA GLY A 169 -15.69 0.92 -2.87
C GLY A 169 -16.44 0.88 -4.21
N LEU A 170 -17.35 1.82 -4.47
CA LEU A 170 -18.04 1.96 -5.75
C LEU A 170 -17.10 2.46 -6.86
N VAL A 171 -16.21 3.41 -6.58
CA VAL A 171 -15.17 3.84 -7.55
C VAL A 171 -14.29 2.67 -7.94
N ARG A 172 -13.84 1.88 -6.96
CA ARG A 172 -13.01 0.70 -7.21
C ARG A 172 -13.68 -0.25 -8.20
N ARG A 173 -14.92 -0.65 -7.91
CA ARG A 173 -15.70 -1.57 -8.76
C ARG A 173 -15.95 -0.99 -10.15
N LEU A 174 -16.32 0.29 -10.24
CA LEU A 174 -16.49 0.97 -11.53
C LEU A 174 -15.19 0.94 -12.35
N CYS A 175 -14.06 1.22 -11.72
CA CYS A 175 -12.75 1.19 -12.38
C CYS A 175 -12.35 -0.23 -12.82
N GLU A 176 -12.59 -1.25 -12.00
CA GLU A 176 -12.37 -2.66 -12.35
C GLU A 176 -13.20 -3.06 -13.59
N VAL A 177 -14.47 -2.66 -13.64
CA VAL A 177 -15.34 -2.88 -14.81
C VAL A 177 -14.75 -2.17 -16.05
N LEU A 178 -14.35 -0.90 -15.93
CA LEU A 178 -13.75 -0.14 -17.04
C LEU A 178 -12.43 -0.76 -17.54
N VAL A 179 -11.59 -1.27 -16.64
CA VAL A 179 -10.37 -2.01 -17.00
C VAL A 179 -10.72 -3.29 -17.76
N SER A 180 -11.73 -4.04 -17.31
CA SER A 180 -12.15 -5.30 -17.94
C SER A 180 -12.60 -5.13 -19.40
N VAL A 181 -13.14 -3.96 -19.76
CA VAL A 181 -13.58 -3.62 -21.13
C VAL A 181 -12.61 -2.70 -21.87
N ARG A 182 -11.46 -2.40 -21.27
CA ARG A 182 -10.45 -1.45 -21.76
C ARG A 182 -11.03 -0.09 -22.16
N SER A 183 -11.92 0.46 -21.35
CA SER A 183 -12.60 1.72 -21.66
C SER A 183 -11.76 2.95 -21.33
N GLU A 184 -11.60 3.82 -22.33
CA GLU A 184 -10.90 5.11 -22.23
C GLU A 184 -11.79 6.25 -21.70
N MET A 185 -12.97 5.94 -21.16
CA MET A 185 -13.93 6.96 -20.74
C MET A 185 -13.38 7.95 -19.72
N LEU A 186 -12.62 7.47 -18.72
CA LEU A 186 -12.03 8.34 -17.70
C LEU A 186 -11.05 9.36 -18.31
N ARG A 187 -10.26 8.94 -19.30
CA ARG A 187 -9.32 9.80 -20.03
C ARG A 187 -10.07 10.77 -20.95
N ARG A 188 -11.02 10.27 -21.75
CA ARG A 188 -11.78 11.07 -22.73
C ARG A 188 -12.66 12.15 -22.11
N THR A 189 -13.20 11.89 -20.92
CA THR A 189 -14.13 12.81 -20.24
C THR A 189 -13.44 13.78 -19.29
N GLY A 190 -12.16 13.55 -18.97
CA GLY A 190 -11.41 14.31 -17.96
C GLY A 190 -11.87 14.04 -16.52
N LEU A 191 -12.80 13.12 -16.29
CA LEU A 191 -13.32 12.81 -14.95
C LEU A 191 -12.31 12.06 -14.07
N ALA A 192 -11.23 11.53 -14.65
CA ALA A 192 -10.14 10.93 -13.88
C ALA A 192 -9.58 11.90 -12.83
N ASP A 193 -9.33 13.17 -13.20
CA ASP A 193 -8.78 14.14 -12.26
C ASP A 193 -9.78 14.48 -11.14
N VAL A 194 -11.08 14.51 -11.46
CA VAL A 194 -12.14 14.79 -10.48
C VAL A 194 -12.18 13.70 -9.40
N PHE A 195 -12.10 12.42 -9.81
CA PHE A 195 -12.00 11.31 -8.86
C PHE A 195 -10.68 11.34 -8.07
N VAL A 196 -9.56 11.69 -8.72
CA VAL A 196 -8.26 11.81 -8.03
C VAL A 196 -8.34 12.87 -6.93
N ASP A 197 -8.92 14.03 -7.21
CA ASP A 197 -9.04 15.11 -6.23
C ASP A 197 -9.99 14.75 -5.09
N ALA A 198 -11.15 14.14 -5.40
CA ALA A 198 -12.09 13.66 -4.38
C ALA A 198 -11.48 12.60 -3.46
N LEU A 199 -10.75 11.61 -4.00
CA LEU A 199 -10.08 10.59 -3.18
C LEU A 199 -8.93 11.19 -2.36
N ARG A 200 -8.13 12.11 -2.94
CA ARG A 200 -7.02 12.77 -2.23
C ARG A 200 -7.47 13.55 -1.00
N ALA A 201 -8.66 14.16 -1.05
CA ALA A 201 -9.22 14.90 0.08
C ALA A 201 -9.41 14.03 1.34
N ASN A 202 -9.39 12.71 1.20
CA ASN A 202 -9.65 11.75 2.28
C ASN A 202 -8.37 11.05 2.81
N PHE A 203 -7.17 11.37 2.29
CA PHE A 203 -5.91 10.71 2.70
C PHE A 203 -5.54 10.89 4.17
N LEU A 204 -5.93 12.01 4.77
CA LEU A 204 -5.55 12.39 6.14
C LEU A 204 -6.73 12.31 7.11
N LEU A 205 -7.75 11.49 6.81
CA LEU A 205 -8.76 11.09 7.80
C LEU A 205 -8.11 10.14 8.81
N LEU A 206 -7.53 10.71 9.87
CA LEU A 206 -6.70 10.03 10.85
C LEU A 206 -7.02 10.54 12.28
N PRO A 207 -6.76 9.72 13.32
CA PRO A 207 -6.82 10.16 14.71
C PRO A 207 -5.85 11.31 15.02
N PRO A 208 -6.16 12.17 16.01
CA PRO A 208 -7.36 12.14 16.85
C PRO A 208 -8.58 12.82 16.22
N LEU A 209 -8.43 13.49 15.07
CA LEU A 209 -9.51 14.26 14.45
C LEU A 209 -10.63 13.36 13.92
N THR A 210 -10.26 12.23 13.33
CA THR A 210 -11.20 11.19 12.89
C THR A 210 -11.00 9.95 13.77
N PRO A 211 -12.06 9.38 14.36
CA PRO A 211 -11.97 8.13 15.11
C PRO A 211 -11.24 7.02 14.35
N GLU A 212 -10.56 6.13 15.07
CA GLU A 212 -9.71 5.09 14.47
C GLU A 212 -10.50 4.12 13.59
N ASP A 213 -11.69 3.72 14.02
CA ASP A 213 -12.61 2.84 13.32
C ASP A 213 -13.15 3.47 12.04
N GLU A 214 -13.57 4.74 12.09
CA GLU A 214 -13.98 5.52 10.91
C GLU A 214 -12.82 5.69 9.92
N SER A 215 -11.62 6.02 10.42
CA SER A 215 -10.41 6.15 9.61
C SER A 215 -10.10 4.84 8.90
N LEU A 216 -10.15 3.71 9.61
CA LEU A 216 -9.92 2.38 9.04
C LEU A 216 -10.98 2.03 8.00
N ALA A 217 -12.26 2.32 8.26
CA ALA A 217 -13.35 2.03 7.34
C ALA A 217 -13.15 2.72 5.98
N VAL A 218 -12.78 4.01 6.00
CA VAL A 218 -12.54 4.77 4.76
C VAL A 218 -11.23 4.35 4.10
N LEU A 219 -10.12 4.30 4.83
CA LEU A 219 -8.79 4.06 4.26
C LEU A 219 -8.64 2.64 3.67
N ARG A 220 -9.39 1.65 4.18
CA ARG A 220 -9.43 0.30 3.60
C ARG A 220 -9.97 0.27 2.17
N GLU A 221 -10.97 1.10 1.88
CA GLU A 221 -11.55 1.19 0.53
C GLU A 221 -10.82 2.23 -0.33
N LEU A 222 -10.29 3.29 0.28
CA LEU A 222 -9.68 4.44 -0.41
C LEU A 222 -8.44 4.07 -1.22
N TYR A 223 -7.46 3.38 -0.62
CA TYR A 223 -6.20 3.06 -1.30
C TYR A 223 -6.39 2.11 -2.48
N PRO A 224 -7.14 0.99 -2.35
CA PRO A 224 -7.49 0.15 -3.49
C PRO A 224 -8.29 0.88 -4.57
N ALA A 225 -9.22 1.76 -4.20
CA ALA A 225 -9.97 2.57 -5.16
C ALA A 225 -9.08 3.52 -5.97
N PHE A 226 -8.11 4.17 -5.32
CA PHE A 226 -7.16 5.05 -6.00
C PHE A 226 -6.28 4.25 -6.98
N LEU A 227 -5.81 3.06 -6.58
CA LEU A 227 -5.04 2.20 -7.48
C LEU A 227 -5.86 1.74 -8.68
N ALA A 228 -7.10 1.30 -8.46
CA ALA A 228 -8.00 0.91 -9.54
C ALA A 228 -8.28 2.09 -10.50
N LEU A 229 -8.44 3.31 -9.98
CA LEU A 229 -8.59 4.52 -10.79
C LEU A 229 -7.37 4.81 -11.66
N VAL A 230 -6.17 4.65 -11.11
CA VAL A 230 -4.92 4.78 -11.89
C VAL A 230 -4.88 3.73 -12.98
N ASP A 231 -5.15 2.46 -12.66
CA ASP A 231 -5.13 1.37 -13.65
C ASP A 231 -6.17 1.58 -14.75
N ALA A 232 -7.38 2.04 -14.42
CA ALA A 232 -8.43 2.37 -15.37
C ALA A 232 -8.09 3.58 -16.25
N ARG A 233 -7.43 4.61 -15.70
CA ARG A 233 -7.00 5.79 -16.47
C ARG A 233 -5.96 5.46 -17.54
N PHE A 234 -5.07 4.50 -17.25
CA PHE A 234 -3.92 4.17 -18.11
C PHE A 234 -4.01 2.74 -18.67
N VAL A 235 -5.22 2.23 -18.89
CA VAL A 235 -5.46 0.85 -19.35
C VAL A 235 -4.77 0.55 -20.69
N ASP A 236 -4.57 1.57 -21.53
CA ASP A 236 -3.90 1.49 -22.82
C ASP A 236 -2.37 1.42 -22.77
N LEU A 237 -1.74 1.66 -21.61
CA LEU A 237 -0.29 1.47 -21.49
C LEU A 237 0.13 -0.01 -21.49
N GLY A 238 -0.81 -0.96 -21.44
CA GLY A 238 -0.52 -2.40 -21.45
C GLY A 238 0.30 -2.87 -20.24
N LEU A 239 0.51 -2.00 -19.25
CA LEU A 239 1.21 -2.25 -17.99
C LEU A 239 0.34 -3.01 -16.98
N GLY A 240 -0.63 -3.80 -17.48
CA GLY A 240 -1.44 -4.67 -16.63
C GLY A 240 -0.54 -5.53 -15.74
N THR A 241 -1.14 -6.13 -14.72
CA THR A 241 -0.56 -6.94 -13.63
C THR A 241 0.25 -8.19 -14.07
N ALA A 242 0.92 -8.17 -15.22
CA ALA A 242 1.74 -9.23 -15.79
C ALA A 242 3.13 -9.34 -15.16
N ALA A 243 3.57 -8.35 -14.37
CA ALA A 243 4.76 -8.53 -13.54
C ALA A 243 4.44 -9.55 -12.43
N PRO A 244 5.29 -10.57 -12.20
CA PRO A 244 5.11 -11.48 -11.09
C PRO A 244 5.05 -10.67 -9.79
N LYS A 245 4.14 -11.04 -8.89
CA LYS A 245 4.07 -10.34 -7.60
C LYS A 245 5.41 -10.51 -6.90
N TRP A 246 5.78 -9.52 -6.09
CA TRP A 246 7.03 -9.64 -5.33
C TRP A 246 7.04 -10.91 -4.46
N GLN A 247 5.86 -11.31 -3.98
CA GLN A 247 5.64 -12.54 -3.21
C GLN A 247 6.01 -13.79 -4.01
N ASP A 248 5.60 -13.89 -5.27
CA ASP A 248 5.91 -15.03 -6.15
C ASP A 248 7.42 -15.13 -6.39
N THR A 249 8.09 -13.97 -6.54
CA THR A 249 9.54 -13.89 -6.73
C THR A 249 10.29 -14.32 -5.47
N VAL A 250 9.82 -13.90 -4.29
CA VAL A 250 10.38 -14.32 -3.00
C VAL A 250 10.18 -15.82 -2.79
N ALA A 251 8.99 -16.34 -3.06
CA ALA A 251 8.68 -17.77 -2.93
C ALA A 251 9.53 -18.63 -3.88
N ALA A 252 9.59 -18.27 -5.17
CA ALA A 252 10.42 -18.96 -6.15
C ALA A 252 11.91 -18.92 -5.78
N ALA A 253 12.37 -17.80 -5.21
CA ALA A 253 13.74 -17.70 -4.73
C ALA A 253 14.01 -18.70 -3.60
N THR A 254 13.12 -18.81 -2.61
CA THR A 254 13.23 -19.81 -1.51
C THR A 254 13.30 -21.25 -2.05
N THR A 255 12.46 -21.63 -3.01
CA THR A 255 12.44 -22.99 -3.57
C THR A 255 13.66 -23.34 -4.43
N ALA A 256 14.27 -22.34 -5.09
CA ALA A 256 15.46 -22.55 -5.92
C ALA A 256 16.70 -22.92 -5.09
N THR A 257 16.77 -22.49 -3.82
CA THR A 257 17.85 -22.92 -2.91
C THR A 257 17.77 -24.42 -2.65
N THR A 258 16.58 -24.97 -2.36
CA THR A 258 16.38 -26.40 -2.05
C THR A 258 16.79 -27.32 -3.21
N THR A 259 16.57 -26.88 -4.45
CA THR A 259 16.93 -27.69 -5.65
C THR A 259 18.43 -27.66 -5.93
N ALA A 260 19.12 -26.55 -5.65
CA ALA A 260 20.56 -26.43 -5.84
C ALA A 260 21.35 -27.27 -4.81
N THR A 261 20.91 -27.33 -3.55
CA THR A 261 21.54 -28.20 -2.54
C THR A 261 21.26 -29.69 -2.78
N ALA A 262 20.07 -30.05 -3.30
CA ALA A 262 19.77 -31.44 -3.67
C ALA A 262 20.57 -31.93 -4.88
N THR A 263 20.88 -31.05 -5.85
CA THR A 263 21.68 -31.42 -7.03
C THR A 263 23.17 -31.51 -6.70
N ALA A 264 23.66 -30.73 -5.74
CA ALA A 264 25.03 -30.84 -5.22
C ALA A 264 25.25 -32.13 -4.41
N ALA A 265 24.24 -32.60 -3.66
CA ALA A 265 24.31 -33.86 -2.91
C ALA A 265 24.29 -35.12 -3.80
N ALA A 266 23.80 -35.02 -5.05
CA ALA A 266 23.68 -36.15 -5.97
C ALA A 266 24.93 -36.41 -6.85
N THR A 267 26.01 -35.60 -6.75
CA THR A 267 27.21 -35.76 -7.60
C THR A 267 28.47 -36.23 -6.84
N THR A 268 28.34 -36.68 -5.59
CA THR A 268 29.47 -37.28 -4.84
C THR A 268 29.20 -38.74 -4.50
N THR A 269 29.27 -39.61 -5.52
CA THR A 269 29.67 -41.02 -5.34
C THR A 269 30.37 -41.52 -6.61
N SER A 270 31.45 -42.28 -6.41
CA SER A 270 32.45 -42.77 -7.38
C SER A 270 33.44 -41.69 -7.86
N ASP A 271 34.77 -41.84 -7.79
CA ASP A 271 35.55 -43.07 -7.86
C ASP A 271 36.94 -42.88 -7.20
N THR A 272 37.45 -43.96 -6.62
CA THR A 272 38.75 -44.03 -5.93
C THR A 272 39.82 -44.43 -6.93
N THR A 273 40.82 -43.58 -7.20
CA THR A 273 42.17 -44.06 -7.61
C THR A 273 43.26 -43.05 -7.23
N VAL A 274 44.26 -43.56 -6.52
CA VAL A 274 45.51 -42.90 -6.08
C VAL A 274 46.50 -42.85 -7.25
N PRO A 275 47.37 -41.81 -7.37
CA PRO A 275 48.78 -42.04 -6.99
C PRO A 275 49.52 -40.83 -6.37
N THR A 276 50.21 -41.11 -5.26
CA THR A 276 51.61 -40.84 -4.87
C THR A 276 52.42 -39.67 -5.47
N LEU A 277 52.77 -38.74 -4.56
CA LEU A 277 54.07 -38.07 -4.29
C LEU A 277 54.81 -37.28 -5.40
N VAL A 278 54.96 -35.96 -5.22
CA VAL A 278 56.27 -35.24 -5.28
C VAL A 278 56.21 -33.99 -4.39
N THR A 279 57.19 -33.91 -3.49
CA THR A 279 57.58 -32.78 -2.63
C THR A 279 58.27 -31.68 -3.43
N THR A 280 57.86 -30.41 -3.31
CA THR A 280 58.76 -29.25 -3.45
C THR A 280 58.33 -28.09 -2.56
N THR A 281 59.30 -27.65 -1.75
CA THR A 281 59.39 -26.51 -0.83
C THR A 281 59.04 -25.15 -1.47
N PRO A 282 58.46 -24.18 -0.73
CA PRO A 282 58.39 -22.79 -1.19
C PRO A 282 59.62 -21.98 -0.76
N ALA A 283 60.15 -21.21 -1.71
CA ALA A 283 61.23 -20.25 -1.51
C ALA A 283 60.70 -18.91 -0.97
N THR A 284 61.56 -18.30 -0.16
CA THR A 284 61.48 -17.02 0.55
C THR A 284 61.48 -15.79 -0.37
N LYS A 285 60.79 -14.72 0.06
CA LYS A 285 61.08 -13.29 -0.22
C LYS A 285 60.37 -12.45 0.86
N THR A 286 61.04 -12.08 1.95
CA THR A 286 61.75 -10.79 2.17
C THR A 286 60.93 -9.54 1.84
N GLY A 287 60.38 -8.89 2.87
CA GLY A 287 59.89 -7.52 2.85
C GLY A 287 60.42 -6.79 4.09
N ASN A 288 61.20 -5.73 3.85
CA ASN A 288 61.94 -4.95 4.84
C ASN A 288 61.06 -4.10 5.76
N ALA A 289 61.64 -3.80 6.93
CA ALA A 289 61.17 -2.93 7.99
C ALA A 289 61.62 -1.45 7.83
N ALA A 290 61.00 -0.61 8.67
CA ALA A 290 61.42 0.72 9.17
C ALA A 290 61.32 1.89 8.15
N GLU A 291 60.94 3.13 8.51
CA GLU A 291 61.24 3.94 9.71
C GLU A 291 60.28 5.16 9.71
N VAL A 292 59.47 5.44 10.76
CA VAL A 292 59.67 6.28 11.97
C VAL A 292 60.00 7.78 11.76
N ARG A 293 59.15 8.62 12.39
CA ARG A 293 59.30 9.99 12.96
C ARG A 293 58.23 10.95 12.40
N GLY A 294 57.41 11.65 13.18
CA GLY A 294 57.29 11.78 14.63
C GLY A 294 56.89 13.22 15.01
N VAL A 295 55.92 13.32 15.94
CA VAL A 295 55.73 14.38 16.97
C VAL A 295 55.33 15.79 16.41
N VAL A 296 54.47 16.65 16.97
CA VAL A 296 54.10 17.08 18.35
C VAL A 296 52.74 17.83 18.22
N VAL A 297 51.67 17.44 18.95
CA VAL A 297 51.04 18.14 20.12
C VAL A 297 50.72 19.63 19.90
N ASP A 298 49.44 20.02 19.96
CA ASP A 298 48.94 20.68 21.17
C ASP A 298 47.40 20.77 21.29
N THR A 299 47.02 20.78 22.55
CA THR A 299 45.72 20.62 23.20
C THR A 299 45.08 21.98 23.48
N THR A 300 43.92 21.97 24.17
CA THR A 300 43.19 23.09 24.85
C THR A 300 41.97 23.63 24.08
N THR A 301 40.78 23.88 24.64
CA THR A 301 40.18 23.68 25.98
C THR A 301 38.66 23.88 25.77
N GLY A 302 37.82 23.01 26.33
CA GLY A 302 36.38 23.21 26.44
C GLY A 302 35.99 23.42 27.90
N GLY A 303 35.20 24.46 28.19
CA GLY A 303 34.69 24.72 29.54
C GLY A 303 33.52 25.68 29.56
N GLY A 304 32.38 25.19 30.06
CA GLY A 304 31.26 25.92 30.68
C GLY A 304 30.37 26.76 29.76
N ALA A 305 29.12 27.08 30.09
CA ALA A 305 28.18 26.65 31.11
C ALA A 305 26.82 27.31 30.75
N ASP A 306 25.73 26.66 31.14
CA ASP A 306 24.52 27.25 31.72
C ASP A 306 23.60 28.26 31.00
N THR A 307 22.30 27.92 31.14
CA THR A 307 21.12 28.77 31.36
C THR A 307 20.58 29.61 30.19
N ARG A 308 19.30 30.01 30.12
CA ARG A 308 17.96 29.62 30.63
C ARG A 308 17.04 30.74 30.08
N THR A 309 15.81 30.40 29.70
CA THR A 309 14.60 31.27 29.64
C THR A 309 14.51 32.48 28.69
N GLY A 310 13.46 32.48 27.85
CA GLY A 310 12.30 33.38 28.07
C GLY A 310 12.00 34.47 27.03
N GLY A 311 10.73 34.51 26.58
CA GLY A 311 10.01 35.71 26.07
C GLY A 311 10.04 35.90 24.54
N SER A 312 8.97 35.59 23.80
CA SER A 312 7.84 36.49 23.47
C SER A 312 8.28 37.89 23.02
N ASP A 313 8.07 38.28 21.75
CA ASP A 313 6.80 38.91 21.33
C ASP A 313 6.88 39.38 19.86
N ALA A 314 5.70 39.59 19.30
CA ALA A 314 5.40 39.99 17.93
C ALA A 314 6.07 41.30 17.46
N LYS A 315 6.37 41.38 16.14
CA LYS A 315 5.83 42.39 15.20
C LYS A 315 6.49 42.33 13.81
N GLN A 316 5.66 42.02 12.81
CA GLN A 316 5.74 42.51 11.42
C GLN A 316 5.65 44.06 11.42
N PRO A 317 6.19 44.81 10.42
CA PRO A 317 5.59 44.80 9.07
C PRO A 317 6.53 45.04 7.85
N ILE A 318 6.13 44.39 6.75
CA ILE A 318 5.89 44.93 5.40
C ILE A 318 6.83 46.05 4.90
N LEU A 319 7.55 45.77 3.79
CA LEU A 319 7.72 46.75 2.71
C LEU A 319 7.96 46.05 1.36
N THR A 320 6.98 46.27 0.48
CA THR A 320 6.91 46.01 -0.96
C THR A 320 7.97 46.82 -1.70
N THR A 321 8.60 46.25 -2.73
CA THR A 321 9.11 47.04 -3.87
C THR A 321 9.16 46.20 -5.14
N THR A 322 8.28 46.57 -6.07
CA THR A 322 8.27 46.28 -7.50
C THR A 322 9.49 46.90 -8.18
N THR A 323 9.98 46.29 -9.27
CA THR A 323 10.59 46.90 -10.50
C THR A 323 11.67 45.94 -11.06
N THR A 324 11.98 45.74 -12.34
CA THR A 324 11.37 45.88 -13.68
C THR A 324 12.41 45.23 -14.62
N ILE A 325 11.96 44.61 -15.70
CA ILE A 325 12.76 43.99 -16.77
C ILE A 325 13.56 45.06 -17.54
N PRO A 326 14.69 44.70 -18.18
CA PRO A 326 14.75 44.97 -19.62
C PRO A 326 15.38 43.82 -20.44
N SER A 327 14.83 43.66 -21.64
CA SER A 327 15.31 42.82 -22.73
C SER A 327 16.34 43.59 -23.57
N THR A 328 17.29 42.92 -24.23
CA THR A 328 17.62 43.13 -25.67
C THR A 328 18.75 42.22 -26.22
N SER A 329 18.51 41.79 -27.48
CA SER A 329 19.42 41.56 -28.62
C SER A 329 20.43 40.39 -28.69
N THR A 330 20.29 39.65 -29.80
CA THR A 330 21.21 38.74 -30.52
C THR A 330 22.34 39.50 -31.26
N PRO A 331 23.42 38.81 -31.71
CA PRO A 331 23.53 38.47 -33.14
C PRO A 331 24.27 37.16 -33.53
N THR A 332 23.79 36.56 -34.63
CA THR A 332 24.39 35.89 -35.82
C THR A 332 25.82 35.26 -35.88
N SER A 333 25.84 33.94 -36.18
CA SER A 333 26.61 33.11 -37.17
C SER A 333 28.14 33.23 -37.40
N THR A 334 28.85 32.08 -37.32
CA THR A 334 29.83 31.55 -38.32
C THR A 334 30.04 30.02 -38.17
N HIS A 335 30.29 29.32 -39.28
CA HIS A 335 30.30 27.84 -39.50
C HIS A 335 31.76 27.29 -39.63
N PRO A 336 32.02 26.05 -40.11
CA PRO A 336 32.17 24.72 -39.45
C PRO A 336 33.61 24.17 -39.35
N GLN A 337 33.80 23.08 -38.57
CA GLN A 337 34.91 22.14 -38.76
C GLN A 337 34.42 20.68 -38.83
N SER A 338 35.01 19.96 -39.79
CA SER A 338 34.63 18.66 -40.35
C SER A 338 35.53 17.50 -39.87
N LYS A 339 34.93 16.29 -39.73
CA LYS A 339 35.45 14.91 -40.02
C LYS A 339 35.00 13.89 -38.95
N PRO A 340 34.98 12.57 -39.23
CA PRO A 340 34.41 11.87 -40.38
C PRO A 340 33.37 10.81 -39.94
N GLN A 341 32.49 10.43 -40.87
CA GLN A 341 31.48 9.39 -40.69
C GLN A 341 32.12 8.00 -40.58
N SER A 342 31.76 7.25 -39.53
CA SER A 342 31.91 5.80 -39.46
C SER A 342 30.54 5.15 -39.59
N SER A 343 30.37 4.38 -40.65
CA SER A 343 29.15 3.65 -41.03
C SER A 343 28.58 2.81 -39.88
N ARG A 344 27.46 3.27 -39.30
CA ARG A 344 26.66 2.45 -38.40
C ARG A 344 25.60 1.71 -39.22
N ARG A 345 25.80 0.41 -39.32
CA ARG A 345 24.87 -0.62 -39.79
C ARG A 345 23.42 -0.27 -39.38
N ILE A 346 22.55 -0.14 -40.36
CA ILE A 346 21.11 0.05 -40.17
C ILE A 346 20.58 -1.22 -39.47
N GLN A 347 20.31 -1.11 -38.17
CA GLN A 347 19.37 -1.99 -37.48
C GLN A 347 17.97 -1.37 -37.67
N PRO A 348 16.93 -2.19 -37.89
CA PRO A 348 15.58 -1.67 -38.06
C PRO A 348 15.19 -0.90 -36.78
N ALA A 349 14.69 0.31 -36.98
CA ALA A 349 14.29 1.20 -35.91
C ALA A 349 13.29 0.50 -34.98
N GLY A 350 13.70 0.22 -33.75
CA GLY A 350 12.74 0.15 -32.65
C GLY A 350 12.04 1.49 -32.61
N GLN A 351 10.72 1.50 -32.82
CA GLN A 351 9.90 2.69 -32.67
C GLN A 351 10.24 3.33 -31.33
N ALA A 352 10.78 4.55 -31.37
CA ALA A 352 10.88 5.36 -30.17
C ALA A 352 9.46 5.48 -29.60
N PRO A 353 9.26 5.34 -28.28
CA PRO A 353 7.93 5.45 -27.70
C PRO A 353 7.34 6.79 -28.12
N ASP A 354 6.11 6.74 -28.65
CA ASP A 354 5.37 7.93 -29.08
C ASP A 354 5.43 8.98 -27.97
N SER A 355 5.70 10.24 -28.32
CA SER A 355 5.94 11.32 -27.36
C SER A 355 4.79 11.48 -26.36
N ASP A 356 3.58 11.12 -26.76
CA ASP A 356 2.39 11.10 -25.91
C ASP A 356 2.36 9.92 -24.95
N GLN A 357 2.77 8.72 -25.38
CA GLN A 357 2.86 7.57 -24.49
C GLN A 357 3.85 7.83 -23.35
N ALA A 358 5.01 8.43 -23.66
CA ALA A 358 5.99 8.84 -22.66
C ALA A 358 5.45 9.87 -21.65
N ARG A 359 4.55 10.78 -22.08
CA ARG A 359 3.85 11.72 -21.19
C ARG A 359 2.88 10.99 -20.27
N GLU A 360 2.09 10.06 -20.80
CA GLU A 360 1.14 9.25 -20.02
C GLU A 360 1.87 8.41 -18.96
N TYR A 361 3.01 7.79 -19.30
CA TYR A 361 3.87 7.09 -18.33
C TYR A 361 4.32 7.99 -17.17
N LYS A 362 4.75 9.21 -17.47
CA LYS A 362 5.16 10.19 -16.45
C LYS A 362 3.99 10.58 -15.56
N LEU A 363 2.81 10.79 -16.15
CA LEU A 363 1.61 11.15 -15.41
C LEU A 363 1.14 10.03 -14.49
N ARG A 364 1.16 8.78 -14.97
CA ARG A 364 0.90 7.57 -14.16
C ARG A 364 1.86 7.48 -12.98
N SER A 365 3.15 7.60 -13.23
CA SER A 365 4.18 7.58 -12.19
C SER A 365 3.98 8.73 -11.17
N SER A 366 3.57 9.91 -11.63
CA SER A 366 3.26 11.05 -10.76
C SER A 366 2.06 10.80 -9.86
N LEU A 367 0.99 10.17 -10.36
CA LEU A 367 -0.17 9.83 -9.53
C LEU A 367 0.17 8.81 -8.46
N LEU A 368 0.91 7.75 -8.81
CA LEU A 368 1.38 6.74 -7.85
C LEU A 368 2.35 7.32 -6.82
N THR A 369 3.26 8.20 -7.26
CA THR A 369 4.16 8.94 -6.37
C THR A 369 3.36 9.80 -5.38
N ALA A 370 2.30 10.46 -5.85
CA ALA A 370 1.44 11.28 -5.00
C ALA A 370 0.64 10.44 -4.00
N LEU A 371 0.11 9.27 -4.42
CA LEU A 371 -0.56 8.32 -3.52
C LEU A 371 0.38 7.87 -2.40
N TYR A 372 1.61 7.50 -2.74
CA TYR A 372 2.60 7.10 -1.74
C TYR A 372 2.99 8.27 -0.83
N ARG A 373 3.35 9.44 -1.38
CA ARG A 373 3.89 10.55 -0.58
C ARG A 373 2.84 11.28 0.25
N HIS A 374 1.72 11.64 -0.35
CA HIS A 374 0.68 12.47 0.27
C HIS A 374 -0.43 11.64 0.92
N GLY A 375 -0.57 10.38 0.54
CA GLY A 375 -1.39 9.41 1.27
C GLY A 375 -0.53 8.68 2.28
N ILE A 376 0.05 7.55 1.87
CA ILE A 376 0.61 6.55 2.78
C ILE A 376 1.72 7.13 3.69
N SER A 377 2.75 7.73 3.11
CA SER A 377 3.91 8.23 3.85
C SER A 377 3.54 9.40 4.76
N ALA A 378 2.67 10.31 4.32
CA ALA A 378 2.20 11.42 5.14
C ALA A 378 1.38 10.90 6.33
N SER A 379 0.48 9.92 6.10
CA SER A 379 -0.29 9.29 7.17
C SER A 379 0.61 8.55 8.17
N LEU A 380 1.62 7.81 7.70
CA LEU A 380 2.60 7.14 8.58
C LEU A 380 3.36 8.15 9.44
N SER A 381 3.83 9.25 8.85
CA SER A 381 4.51 10.31 9.60
C SER A 381 3.59 11.03 10.60
N HIS A 382 2.29 11.11 10.33
CA HIS A 382 1.30 11.67 11.27
C HIS A 382 1.03 10.73 12.45
N LEU A 383 1.01 9.41 12.21
CA LEU A 383 0.74 8.41 13.23
C LEU A 383 1.99 8.09 14.08
N SER A 384 3.18 8.25 13.51
CA SER A 384 4.45 8.15 14.22
C SER A 384 4.67 9.36 15.11
N SER A 385 5.17 9.14 16.33
CA SER A 385 5.50 10.22 17.26
C SER A 385 6.71 11.00 16.72
N SER A 386 6.63 12.33 16.65
CA SER A 386 7.71 13.18 16.12
C SER A 386 9.05 13.05 16.86
N ALA A 387 9.06 12.43 18.05
CA ALA A 387 10.27 12.23 18.85
C ALA A 387 11.12 11.02 18.42
N SER A 388 10.50 10.00 17.83
CA SER A 388 11.21 8.82 17.33
C SER A 388 10.71 8.56 15.93
N GLU A 389 11.55 8.75 14.90
CA GLU A 389 11.27 8.38 13.50
C GLU A 389 11.01 6.86 13.30
N SER A 390 10.71 6.14 14.40
CA SER A 390 10.25 4.76 14.54
C SER A 390 8.71 4.68 14.54
N LEU A 391 8.19 3.53 14.10
CA LEU A 391 6.78 3.17 14.18
C LEU A 391 6.40 2.49 15.51
N GLY A 392 7.38 2.19 16.38
CA GLY A 392 7.12 1.51 17.66
C GLY A 392 6.24 2.30 18.62
N SER A 393 6.28 3.64 18.56
CA SER A 393 5.42 4.53 19.36
C SER A 393 4.22 5.09 18.57
N THR A 394 3.65 4.30 17.65
CA THR A 394 2.53 4.73 16.81
C THR A 394 1.26 5.00 17.62
N THR A 395 0.48 6.01 17.20
CA THR A 395 -0.83 6.32 17.81
C THR A 395 -1.85 5.19 17.59
N SER A 396 -1.73 4.46 16.48
CA SER A 396 -2.57 3.31 16.14
C SER A 396 -1.73 2.25 15.45
N THR A 397 -1.69 1.04 16.01
CA THR A 397 -0.99 -0.10 15.39
C THR A 397 -1.79 -0.65 14.21
N LEU A 398 -3.12 -0.60 14.26
CA LEU A 398 -4.00 -1.08 13.20
C LEU A 398 -3.90 -0.23 11.93
N LEU A 399 -3.94 1.10 12.06
CA LEU A 399 -3.78 2.02 10.93
C LEU A 399 -2.37 1.92 10.34
N THR A 400 -1.34 1.91 11.17
CA THR A 400 0.05 1.78 10.71
C THR A 400 0.28 0.46 9.98
N THR A 401 -0.24 -0.65 10.50
CA THR A 401 -0.20 -1.96 9.83
C THR A 401 -0.89 -1.91 8.47
N HIS A 402 -2.09 -1.33 8.40
CA HIS A 402 -2.84 -1.19 7.15
C HIS A 402 -2.09 -0.35 6.12
N LEU A 403 -1.53 0.80 6.53
CA LEU A 403 -0.75 1.69 5.67
C LEU A 403 0.51 1.03 5.11
N LEU A 404 1.25 0.30 5.95
CA LEU A 404 2.40 -0.49 5.50
C LEU A 404 1.98 -1.51 4.43
N ALA A 405 0.86 -2.21 4.64
CA ALA A 405 0.32 -3.16 3.67
C ALA A 405 -0.08 -2.52 2.32
N GLN A 406 -0.30 -1.20 2.25
CA GLN A 406 -0.56 -0.50 1.00
C GLN A 406 0.71 -0.13 0.21
N ILE A 407 1.90 -0.17 0.81
CA ILE A 407 3.14 0.21 0.13
C ILE A 407 3.47 -0.76 -1.02
N PRO A 408 3.45 -2.11 -0.84
CA PRO A 408 3.85 -3.03 -1.90
C PRO A 408 3.00 -2.91 -3.18
N PRO A 409 1.65 -2.85 -3.14
CA PRO A 409 0.83 -2.67 -4.34
C PRO A 409 1.13 -1.38 -5.13
N VAL A 410 1.55 -0.32 -4.43
CA VAL A 410 1.96 0.95 -5.05
C VAL A 410 3.36 0.82 -5.66
N PHE A 411 4.28 0.18 -4.95
CA PHE A 411 5.66 -0.01 -5.40
C PHE A 411 5.75 -0.93 -6.61
N GLU A 412 4.96 -2.01 -6.64
CA GLU A 412 4.84 -2.88 -7.82
C GLU A 412 4.43 -2.09 -9.07
N ARG A 413 3.47 -1.16 -8.93
CA ARG A 413 3.02 -0.30 -10.04
C ARG A 413 4.04 0.78 -10.41
N LEU A 414 4.84 1.26 -9.47
CA LEU A 414 5.95 2.19 -9.72
C LEU A 414 7.14 1.47 -10.38
N GLY A 415 7.31 0.17 -10.13
CA GLY A 415 8.51 -0.58 -10.51
C GLY A 415 9.78 0.07 -9.94
N ILE A 416 10.84 0.12 -10.74
CA ILE A 416 12.13 0.71 -10.34
C ILE A 416 12.04 2.17 -9.88
N ALA A 417 10.97 2.90 -10.23
CA ALA A 417 10.80 4.27 -9.77
C ALA A 417 10.63 4.37 -8.24
N CYS A 418 10.27 3.29 -7.55
CA CYS A 418 10.09 3.25 -6.10
C CYS A 418 11.39 3.57 -5.32
N VAL A 419 12.57 3.36 -5.92
CA VAL A 419 13.88 3.60 -5.29
C VAL A 419 14.07 5.05 -4.81
N ARG A 420 13.32 6.00 -5.38
CA ARG A 420 13.30 7.41 -4.96
C ARG A 420 12.75 7.63 -3.55
N HIS A 421 12.12 6.60 -2.97
CA HIS A 421 11.49 6.64 -1.65
C HIS A 421 12.30 5.92 -0.58
N PHE A 422 13.36 5.18 -0.95
CA PHE A 422 14.12 4.37 -0.01
C PHE A 422 14.81 5.22 1.06
N GLN A 423 15.23 6.44 0.70
CA GLN A 423 15.94 7.33 1.62
C GLN A 423 15.12 7.71 2.86
N THR A 424 13.80 7.82 2.75
CA THR A 424 12.93 8.13 3.88
C THR A 424 12.31 6.87 4.47
N LEU A 425 12.04 5.86 3.64
CA LEU A 425 11.36 4.64 4.08
C LEU A 425 12.26 3.69 4.87
N LEU A 426 13.47 3.40 4.36
CA LEU A 426 14.30 2.34 4.93
C LEU A 426 14.87 2.68 6.31
N PRO A 427 15.33 3.93 6.59
CA PRO A 427 15.72 4.31 7.94
C PRO A 427 14.58 4.16 8.95
N MET A 428 13.36 4.56 8.58
CA MET A 428 12.16 4.44 9.42
C MET A 428 11.84 2.97 9.74
N LEU A 429 11.83 2.09 8.73
CA LEU A 429 11.58 0.66 8.94
C LEU A 429 12.69 0.01 9.75
N ARG A 430 13.96 0.35 9.50
CA ARG A 430 15.10 -0.13 10.30
C ARG A 430 14.94 0.24 11.77
N LEU A 431 14.69 1.52 12.08
CA LEU A 431 14.50 1.98 13.46
C LEU A 431 13.31 1.28 14.13
N SER A 432 12.22 1.07 13.39
CA SER A 432 11.03 0.38 13.89
C SER A 432 11.29 -1.08 14.25
N LEU A 433 12.03 -1.80 13.40
CA LEU A 433 12.35 -3.21 13.59
C LEU A 433 13.37 -3.44 14.72
N MET A 434 14.23 -2.45 14.98
CA MET A 434 15.19 -2.50 16.09
C MET A 434 14.57 -2.09 17.43
N ASP A 435 13.34 -1.55 17.45
CA ASP A 435 12.66 -1.14 18.68
C ASP A 435 12.27 -2.40 19.50
N PRO A 436 12.71 -2.53 20.76
CA PRO A 436 12.42 -3.71 21.58
C PRO A 436 10.91 -3.92 21.79
N PHE A 437 10.10 -2.85 21.75
CA PHE A 437 8.66 -2.94 22.03
C PHE A 437 7.81 -3.22 20.79
N THR A 438 8.39 -3.20 19.59
CA THR A 438 7.66 -3.41 18.33
C THR A 438 6.99 -4.79 18.26
N LEU A 439 7.51 -5.79 18.98
CA LEU A 439 6.95 -7.14 19.03
C LEU A 439 5.63 -7.25 19.81
N ALA A 440 5.20 -6.19 20.50
CA ALA A 440 3.84 -6.08 21.03
C ALA A 440 2.77 -6.08 19.90
N ALA A 441 3.15 -5.74 18.67
CA ALA A 441 2.26 -5.77 17.50
C ALA A 441 2.87 -6.57 16.32
N PRO A 442 2.93 -7.92 16.40
CA PRO A 442 3.52 -8.76 15.34
C PRO A 442 2.93 -8.54 13.93
N PRO A 443 1.62 -8.28 13.73
CA PRO A 443 1.09 -7.97 12.41
C PRO A 443 1.72 -6.75 11.74
N MET A 444 2.09 -5.73 12.53
CA MET A 444 2.78 -4.53 12.03
C MET A 444 4.19 -4.87 11.56
N VAL A 445 4.90 -5.72 12.31
CA VAL A 445 6.24 -6.21 11.96
C VAL A 445 6.21 -6.99 10.66
N LEU A 446 5.25 -7.91 10.52
CA LEU A 446 5.07 -8.69 9.30
C LEU A 446 4.81 -7.78 8.09
N ALA A 447 3.96 -6.76 8.23
CA ALA A 447 3.72 -5.79 7.18
C ALA A 447 5.00 -5.00 6.82
N ALA A 448 5.80 -4.58 7.81
CA ALA A 448 7.09 -3.92 7.58
C ALA A 448 8.08 -4.82 6.83
N LEU A 449 8.17 -6.10 7.20
CA LEU A 449 9.03 -7.08 6.54
C LEU A 449 8.57 -7.38 5.11
N ASP A 450 7.26 -7.40 4.85
CA ASP A 450 6.71 -7.54 3.50
C ASP A 450 7.07 -6.33 2.62
N VAL A 451 7.11 -5.12 3.19
CA VAL A 451 7.61 -3.91 2.50
C VAL A 451 9.10 -4.05 2.17
N LEU A 452 9.93 -4.51 3.11
CA LEU A 452 11.36 -4.72 2.87
C LEU A 452 11.60 -5.78 1.80
N ALA A 453 10.86 -6.89 1.82
CA ALA A 453 10.94 -7.93 0.79
C ALA A 453 10.56 -7.37 -0.59
N CYS A 454 9.48 -6.58 -0.69
CA CYS A 454 9.11 -5.87 -1.90
C CYS A 454 10.24 -4.94 -2.41
N VAL A 455 10.88 -4.19 -1.50
CA VAL A 455 12.02 -3.31 -1.82
C VAL A 455 13.22 -4.09 -2.35
N VAL A 456 13.56 -5.22 -1.73
CA VAL A 456 14.67 -6.08 -2.16
C VAL A 456 14.44 -6.60 -3.58
N VAL A 457 13.21 -7.04 -3.89
CA VAL A 457 12.85 -7.54 -5.23
C VAL A 457 12.85 -6.43 -6.28
N LEU A 458 12.17 -5.32 -6.03
CA LEU A 458 11.98 -4.26 -7.04
C LEU A 458 13.20 -3.34 -7.19
N GLY A 459 13.98 -3.19 -6.12
CA GLY A 459 15.09 -2.26 -6.00
C GLY A 459 16.47 -2.92 -5.95
N GLY A 460 16.58 -4.21 -6.27
CA GLY A 460 17.78 -5.05 -6.10
C GLY A 460 19.12 -4.34 -6.35
N PRO A 461 19.36 -3.74 -7.53
CA PRO A 461 20.61 -3.01 -7.80
C PRO A 461 20.88 -1.89 -6.80
N ARG A 462 19.86 -1.09 -6.47
CA ARG A 462 20.01 0.02 -5.51
C ARG A 462 20.12 -0.46 -4.07
N VAL A 463 19.53 -1.62 -3.76
CA VAL A 463 19.70 -2.28 -2.46
C VAL A 463 21.12 -2.76 -2.30
N ARG A 464 21.66 -3.49 -3.28
CA ARG A 464 23.07 -3.94 -3.30
C ARG A 464 24.04 -2.78 -3.12
N ASP A 465 23.85 -1.69 -3.85
CA ASP A 465 24.84 -0.62 -3.90
C ASP A 465 24.87 0.25 -2.62
N LYS A 466 23.81 0.23 -1.79
CA LYS A 466 23.71 1.15 -0.64
C LYS A 466 22.90 0.63 0.55
N TRP A 467 21.75 0.01 0.30
CA TRP A 467 20.72 -0.13 1.35
C TRP A 467 20.70 -1.49 2.05
N TYR A 468 21.38 -2.51 1.54
CA TYR A 468 21.42 -3.82 2.17
C TYR A 468 21.89 -3.80 3.65
N PRO A 469 22.86 -2.95 4.08
CA PRO A 469 23.31 -2.95 5.48
C PRO A 469 22.22 -2.44 6.43
N ASP A 470 21.46 -1.42 6.02
CA ASP A 470 20.34 -0.88 6.80
C ASP A 470 19.21 -1.90 6.93
N ILE A 471 18.89 -2.62 5.86
CA ILE A 471 17.87 -3.67 5.88
C ILE A 471 18.32 -4.80 6.80
N LEU A 472 19.55 -5.30 6.62
CA LEU A 472 20.07 -6.40 7.44
C LEU A 472 20.16 -6.02 8.92
N ARG A 473 20.62 -4.82 9.26
CA ARG A 473 20.66 -4.35 10.65
C ARG A 473 19.26 -4.35 11.28
N GLY A 474 18.23 -3.94 10.55
CA GLY A 474 16.84 -4.04 11.01
C GLY A 474 16.40 -5.48 11.24
N CYS A 475 16.77 -6.41 10.33
CA CYS A 475 16.45 -7.83 10.47
C CYS A 475 17.14 -8.47 11.68
N VAL A 476 18.43 -8.20 11.86
CA VAL A 476 19.23 -8.71 12.99
C VAL A 476 18.65 -8.18 14.30
N GLY A 477 18.46 -6.87 14.44
CA GLY A 477 17.89 -6.31 15.66
C GLY A 477 16.50 -6.86 16.00
N CYS A 478 15.63 -7.03 14.99
CA CYS A 478 14.31 -7.63 15.20
C CYS A 478 14.40 -9.11 15.60
N TRP A 479 15.40 -9.84 15.09
CA TRP A 479 15.63 -11.23 15.46
C TRP A 479 16.07 -11.34 16.92
N CYS A 480 17.05 -10.54 17.35
CA CYS A 480 17.50 -10.50 18.75
C CYS A 480 16.33 -10.18 19.68
N ASN A 481 15.52 -9.16 19.35
CA ASN A 481 14.30 -8.84 20.11
C ASN A 481 13.33 -10.05 20.21
N CYS A 482 13.22 -10.89 19.17
CA CYS A 482 12.38 -12.08 19.22
C CYS A 482 12.95 -13.14 20.15
N VAL A 483 14.26 -13.33 20.15
CA VAL A 483 14.94 -14.28 21.04
C VAL A 483 14.79 -13.81 22.48
N ASP A 484 15.09 -12.54 22.77
CA ASP A 484 14.94 -11.92 24.09
C ASP A 484 13.51 -12.12 24.65
N GLU A 485 12.48 -11.83 23.85
CA GLU A 485 11.08 -12.00 24.25
C GLU A 485 10.70 -13.46 24.54
N ILE A 486 11.33 -14.44 23.87
CA ILE A 486 11.11 -15.87 24.11
C ILE A 486 11.85 -16.33 25.38
N GLU A 487 13.02 -15.76 25.65
CA GLU A 487 13.83 -16.10 26.83
C GLU A 487 13.27 -15.50 28.11
N VAL A 488 12.88 -14.22 28.11
CA VAL A 488 12.31 -13.53 29.28
C VAL A 488 11.02 -14.20 29.77
N GLU A 489 10.15 -14.66 28.87
CA GLU A 489 8.95 -15.42 29.27
C GLU A 489 9.27 -16.80 29.88
N GLY A 490 10.46 -17.34 29.64
CA GLY A 490 10.95 -18.56 30.27
C GLY A 490 11.49 -18.36 31.70
N GLU A 491 11.96 -17.14 32.03
CA GLU A 491 12.62 -16.82 33.30
C GLU A 491 11.67 -16.17 34.34
N GLY A 492 10.67 -15.41 33.90
CA GLY A 492 9.83 -14.54 34.74
C GLY A 492 8.90 -15.21 35.77
N GLU A 493 8.80 -16.54 35.84
CA GLU A 493 8.01 -17.25 36.86
C GLU A 493 8.87 -18.06 37.86
N GLY A 494 10.20 -18.05 37.72
CA GLY A 494 11.12 -18.78 38.61
C GLY A 494 11.33 -18.16 40.00
N GLU A 495 10.94 -16.89 40.20
CA GLU A 495 11.21 -16.12 41.44
C GLU A 495 9.98 -15.86 42.32
N ARG A 496 8.80 -16.36 41.97
CA ARG A 496 7.72 -16.46 42.96
C ARG A 496 7.99 -17.70 43.80
N GLU A 497 8.69 -17.50 44.93
CA GLU A 497 8.74 -18.47 46.02
C GLU A 497 7.31 -18.91 46.34
N VAL A 498 6.93 -20.08 45.81
CA VAL A 498 5.78 -20.81 46.31
C VAL A 498 6.27 -21.38 47.64
N GLU A 499 5.89 -20.75 48.75
CA GLU A 499 5.84 -21.45 50.02
C GLU A 499 4.87 -22.63 49.83
N VAL A 500 5.43 -23.79 49.48
CA VAL A 500 4.69 -25.05 49.41
C VAL A 500 4.43 -25.47 50.84
N GLU A 501 3.25 -25.13 51.35
CA GLU A 501 2.67 -25.80 52.49
C GLU A 501 2.40 -27.26 52.07
N VAL A 502 3.14 -28.16 52.70
CA VAL A 502 3.10 -29.60 52.42
C VAL A 502 1.84 -30.17 53.02
N ASP A 503 0.91 -30.62 52.19
CA ASP A 503 -0.09 -31.61 52.61
C ASP A 503 -0.33 -32.68 51.55
N ASP A 504 -0.60 -33.86 52.08
CA ASP A 504 -0.33 -35.18 51.56
C ASP A 504 -1.34 -35.67 50.49
N ALA A 505 -0.94 -36.74 49.79
CA ALA A 505 -1.74 -37.68 48.99
C ALA A 505 -2.05 -37.38 47.50
N ALA A 506 -1.22 -38.02 46.67
CA ALA A 506 -1.61 -38.89 45.55
C ALA A 506 -2.64 -38.37 44.52
N LYS A 507 -2.13 -37.78 43.43
CA LYS A 507 -2.77 -37.87 42.11
C LYS A 507 -1.72 -37.89 41.00
N THR A 508 -1.61 -39.02 40.31
CA THR A 508 -0.87 -39.13 39.04
C THR A 508 -1.61 -38.34 37.98
N THR A 509 -1.27 -37.05 37.86
CA THR A 509 -1.58 -36.21 36.71
C THR A 509 -0.26 -35.79 36.09
N THR A 510 -0.13 -35.98 34.78
CA THR A 510 0.98 -35.48 33.96
C THR A 510 1.03 -33.95 34.09
N THR A 511 1.72 -33.46 35.11
CA THR A 511 1.97 -32.04 35.33
C THR A 511 3.05 -31.60 34.36
N THR A 512 2.63 -31.21 33.14
CA THR A 512 3.50 -30.43 32.25
C THR A 512 3.69 -29.05 32.89
N ASN A 513 4.95 -28.66 33.08
CA ASN A 513 5.33 -27.46 33.82
C ASN A 513 4.77 -26.21 33.09
N PRO A 514 3.99 -25.32 33.75
CA PRO A 514 3.35 -24.17 33.09
C PRO A 514 4.35 -23.23 32.39
N THR A 515 5.59 -23.16 32.88
CA THR A 515 6.70 -22.37 32.29
C THR A 515 7.10 -22.83 30.88
N VAL A 516 7.17 -24.15 30.66
CA VAL A 516 7.47 -24.74 29.34
C VAL A 516 6.35 -24.41 28.34
N ASN A 517 5.10 -24.33 28.82
CA ASN A 517 3.95 -24.00 27.99
C ASN A 517 3.92 -22.50 27.60
N ALA A 518 4.29 -21.60 28.51
CA ALA A 518 4.34 -20.16 28.23
C ALA A 518 5.42 -19.83 27.19
N LYS A 519 6.67 -20.29 27.41
CA LYS A 519 7.78 -20.12 26.45
C LYS A 519 7.43 -20.70 25.07
N ALA A 520 6.84 -21.90 25.02
CA ALA A 520 6.41 -22.52 23.76
C ALA A 520 5.30 -21.72 23.07
N LYS A 521 4.36 -21.14 23.82
CA LYS A 521 3.29 -20.30 23.28
C LYS A 521 3.83 -19.01 22.67
N LYS A 522 4.77 -18.35 23.33
CA LYS A 522 5.42 -17.13 22.81
C LYS A 522 6.26 -17.41 21.58
N ALA A 523 7.04 -18.48 21.61
CA ALA A 523 7.77 -18.95 20.44
C ALA A 523 6.81 -19.22 19.25
N ALA A 524 5.67 -19.88 19.49
CA ALA A 524 4.66 -20.09 18.46
C ALA A 524 4.04 -18.78 17.93
N GLN A 525 3.87 -17.77 18.79
CA GLN A 525 3.36 -16.45 18.40
C GLN A 525 4.35 -15.68 17.52
N LEU A 526 5.66 -15.77 17.80
CA LEU A 526 6.71 -15.06 17.08
C LEU A 526 7.26 -15.83 15.87
N GLN A 527 6.97 -17.12 15.78
CA GLN A 527 7.39 -17.97 14.66
C GLN A 527 7.12 -17.37 13.27
N PRO A 528 5.95 -16.76 12.98
CA PRO A 528 5.70 -16.14 11.68
C PRO A 528 6.66 -14.98 11.37
N VAL A 529 7.02 -14.19 12.39
CA VAL A 529 7.96 -13.07 12.26
C VAL A 529 9.36 -13.62 11.98
N MET A 530 9.81 -14.58 12.78
CA MET A 530 11.11 -15.24 12.62
C MET A 530 11.25 -15.91 11.25
N ALA A 531 10.22 -16.61 10.77
CA ALA A 531 10.22 -17.22 9.44
C ALA A 531 10.29 -16.18 8.31
N ARG A 532 9.59 -15.05 8.45
CA ARG A 532 9.64 -13.96 7.47
C ARG A 532 11.01 -13.27 7.47
N LEU A 533 11.65 -13.11 8.63
CA LEU A 533 13.03 -12.61 8.75
C LEU A 533 14.02 -13.50 8.00
N LYS A 534 14.00 -14.83 8.22
CA LYS A 534 14.85 -15.79 7.48
C LYS A 534 14.66 -15.67 5.97
N THR A 535 13.39 -15.60 5.53
CA THR A 535 13.05 -15.43 4.10
C THR A 535 13.66 -14.16 3.51
N LEU A 536 13.59 -13.04 4.24
CA LEU A 536 14.15 -11.75 3.81
C LEU A 536 15.69 -11.75 3.79
N VAL A 537 16.34 -12.34 4.79
CA VAL A 537 17.80 -12.50 4.83
C VAL A 537 18.28 -13.38 3.67
N ALA A 538 17.57 -14.47 3.38
CA ALA A 538 17.85 -15.31 2.21
C ALA A 538 17.69 -14.54 0.88
N ALA A 539 16.71 -13.63 0.78
CA ALA A 539 16.55 -12.75 -0.39
C ALA A 539 17.72 -11.74 -0.50
N LEU A 540 18.16 -11.15 0.62
CA LEU A 540 19.32 -10.25 0.64
C LEU A 540 20.61 -10.95 0.21
N ARG A 541 20.84 -12.19 0.65
CA ARG A 541 22.00 -13.00 0.25
C ARG A 541 22.16 -13.11 -1.28
N ARG A 542 21.05 -13.14 -2.03
CA ARG A 542 21.08 -13.22 -3.50
C ARG A 542 21.41 -11.88 -4.17
N VAL A 543 21.24 -10.77 -3.46
CA VAL A 543 21.45 -9.41 -3.97
C VAL A 543 22.86 -8.89 -3.63
N VAL A 544 23.39 -9.27 -2.47
CA VAL A 544 24.72 -8.84 -1.97
C VAL A 544 25.83 -9.67 -2.63
N PRO A 545 27.01 -9.08 -2.94
CA PRO A 545 28.15 -9.83 -3.46
C PRO A 545 28.57 -10.97 -2.51
N PRO A 546 28.90 -12.18 -3.03
CA PRO A 546 29.19 -13.34 -2.18
C PRO A 546 30.31 -13.13 -1.17
N ASP A 547 31.39 -12.44 -1.55
CA ASP A 547 32.56 -12.21 -0.69
C ASP A 547 32.21 -11.29 0.49
N GLU A 548 31.45 -10.22 0.20
CA GLU A 548 30.98 -9.26 1.19
C GLU A 548 29.95 -9.90 2.14
N TRP A 549 29.07 -10.75 1.60
CA TRP A 549 28.12 -11.51 2.41
C TRP A 549 28.82 -12.49 3.36
N LEU A 550 29.86 -13.19 2.88
CA LEU A 550 30.60 -14.16 3.68
C LEU A 550 31.33 -13.48 4.84
N ASP A 551 32.02 -12.37 4.59
CA ASP A 551 32.68 -11.58 5.64
C ASP A 551 31.67 -11.10 6.70
N LEU A 552 30.56 -10.50 6.26
CA LEU A 552 29.50 -10.01 7.14
C LEU A 552 28.89 -11.14 7.99
N HIS A 553 28.59 -12.28 7.37
CA HIS A 553 28.05 -13.46 8.04
C HIS A 553 29.02 -13.98 9.13
N THR A 554 30.30 -14.11 8.80
CA THR A 554 31.32 -14.56 9.76
C THR A 554 31.48 -13.58 10.93
N ARG A 555 31.45 -12.27 10.67
CA ARG A 555 31.55 -11.25 11.72
C ARG A 555 30.33 -11.28 12.66
N LEU A 556 29.12 -11.32 12.12
CA LEU A 556 27.89 -11.32 12.92
C LEU A 556 27.76 -12.58 13.79
N LEU A 557 28.09 -13.76 13.27
CA LEU A 557 28.07 -15.00 14.06
C LEU A 557 29.15 -15.05 15.15
N ALA A 558 30.27 -14.33 14.96
CA ALA A 558 31.29 -14.21 15.98
C ALA A 558 30.87 -13.27 17.13
N GLU A 559 30.01 -12.30 16.84
CA GLU A 559 29.45 -11.37 17.83
C GLU A 559 28.28 -12.00 18.59
N GLU A 560 27.34 -12.65 17.90
CA GLU A 560 26.16 -13.27 18.49
C GLU A 560 25.85 -14.65 17.87
N GLY A 561 25.98 -15.70 18.69
CA GLY A 561 25.79 -17.09 18.24
C GLY A 561 24.33 -17.45 17.90
N GLU A 562 23.36 -16.76 18.50
CA GLU A 562 21.92 -16.94 18.27
C GLU A 562 21.46 -16.50 16.87
N LEU A 563 22.32 -15.79 16.14
CA LEU A 563 22.08 -15.42 14.75
C LEU A 563 22.27 -16.60 13.79
N ALA A 564 22.84 -17.74 14.23
CA ALA A 564 23.03 -18.93 13.39
C ALA A 564 21.71 -19.33 12.70
N ASP A 565 20.65 -19.44 13.49
CA ASP A 565 19.32 -19.80 13.01
C ASP A 565 18.73 -18.79 12.00
N LEU A 566 19.06 -17.49 12.12
CA LEU A 566 18.60 -16.45 11.19
C LEU A 566 19.23 -16.62 9.79
N PHE A 567 20.50 -17.03 9.76
CA PHE A 567 21.28 -17.18 8.53
C PHE A 567 21.21 -18.58 7.92
N ASP A 568 20.75 -19.57 8.67
CA ASP A 568 20.49 -20.90 8.18
C ASP A 568 19.50 -20.85 7.01
N ALA A 569 19.87 -21.51 5.91
CA ALA A 569 18.99 -21.64 4.77
C ALA A 569 17.77 -22.44 5.23
N THR A 570 16.59 -21.81 5.20
CA THR A 570 15.31 -22.50 5.43
C THR A 570 15.27 -23.78 4.60
N ASP A 571 15.16 -24.91 5.30
CA ASP A 571 15.03 -26.27 4.77
C ASP A 571 14.05 -26.39 3.59
#